data_AF-A0A840III4-F1
#
_entry.id   AF-A0A840III4-F1
#
_cell.length_a   1.000
_cell.length_b   1.000
_cell.length_c   1.000
_cell.angle_alpha   90.00
_cell.angle_beta   90.00
_cell.angle_gamma   90.00
#
_symmetry.space_group_name_H-M   'P 1'
#
loop_
_entity.id
_entity.type
_entity.pdbx_description
1 polymer ?
#
loop_
_entity_poly.entity_id
_entity_poly.type
_entity_poly.pdbx_seq_one_letter_code
_entity_poly.pdbx_strand_id
1 'polypeptide(L)' 'MARDLLLLIAVFAVVSALAGLLGAANLGTALTFGTMAFTAVLVAIMLFRDRDA' A
#
# COMPACT_ATOMS: atom_id res chain seq x y z
N MET A 1 11.78 -11.19 0.10
CA MET A 1 10.49 -11.69 0.62
C MET A 1 10.02 -10.98 1.89
N ALA A 2 10.56 -11.23 3.09
CA ALA A 2 10.04 -10.63 4.33
C ALA A 2 10.01 -9.08 4.33
N ARG A 3 11.04 -8.44 3.75
CA ARG A 3 11.10 -6.99 3.56
C ARG A 3 9.98 -6.44 2.68
N ASP A 4 9.62 -7.14 1.60
CA ASP A 4 8.52 -6.69 0.71
C ASP A 4 7.19 -6.81 1.39
N LEU A 5 7.00 -7.91 2.12
CA LEU A 5 5.78 -8.19 2.83
C LEU A 5 5.54 -7.12 3.90
N LEU A 6 6.59 -6.74 4.64
CA LEU A 6 6.56 -5.61 5.56
C LEU A 6 6.23 -4.29 4.86
N LEU A 7 6.86 -4.02 3.71
CA LEU A 7 6.66 -2.79 2.97
C LEU A 7 5.24 -2.67 2.41
N LEU A 8 4.67 -3.77 1.91
CA LEU A 8 3.30 -3.86 1.45
C LEU A 8 2.29 -3.62 2.58
N ILE A 9 2.47 -4.27 3.74
CA ILE A 9 1.62 -4.07 4.90
C ILE A 9 1.73 -2.62 5.42
N ALA A 10 2.95 -2.08 5.49
CA ALA A 10 3.19 -0.73 5.96
C ALA A 10 2.53 0.31 5.06
N VAL A 11 2.67 0.20 3.73
CA VAL A 11 2.03 1.13 2.79
C VAL A 11 0.51 1.07 2.89
N PHE A 12 -0.06 -0.14 2.95
CA PHE A 12 -1.51 -0.29 3.13
C PHE A 12 -2.00 0.42 4.40
N ALA A 13 -1.38 0.13 5.54
CA ALA A 13 -1.77 0.68 6.83
C ALA A 13 -1.59 2.21 6.88
N VAL A 14 -0.45 2.72 6.41
CA VAL A 14 -0.14 4.16 6.42
C VAL A 14 -1.09 4.92 5.52
N VAL A 15 -1.31 4.46 4.28
CA VAL A 15 -2.18 5.17 3.35
C VAL A 15 -3.64 5.11 3.79
N SER A 16 -4.11 3.97 4.33
CA SER A 16 -5.46 3.90 4.91
C SER A 16 -5.63 4.83 6.11
N ALA A 17 -4.65 4.88 7.02
CA ALA A 17 -4.70 5.79 8.16
C ALA A 17 -4.71 7.25 7.71
N LEU A 18 -3.86 7.61 6.73
CA LEU A 18 -3.85 8.96 6.14
C LEU A 18 -5.18 9.29 5.47
N ALA A 19 -5.77 8.38 4.70
CA ALA A 19 -7.08 8.60 4.10
C ALA A 19 -8.17 8.84 5.15
N GLY A 20 -8.15 8.10 6.25
CA GLY A 20 -9.01 8.34 7.40
C GLY A 20 -8.81 9.74 8.01
N LEU A 21 -7.56 10.15 8.23
CA LEU A 21 -7.22 11.45 8.80
C LEU A 21 -7.54 12.62 7.86
N LEU A 22 -7.48 12.41 6.55
CA LEU A 22 -7.75 13.41 5.52
C LEU A 22 -9.24 13.51 5.15
N GLY A 23 -10.13 12.77 5.83
CA GLY A 23 -11.57 12.92 5.68
C GLY A 23 -12.27 11.88 4.81
N ALA A 24 -11.73 10.66 4.70
CA ALA A 24 -12.48 9.55 4.10
C ALA A 24 -13.85 9.39 4.77
N ALA A 25 -14.91 9.28 3.97
CA ALA A 25 -16.30 9.28 4.46
C ALA A 25 -16.64 8.10 5.38
N ASN A 26 -15.92 6.99 5.26
CA ASN A 26 -16.04 5.82 6.12
C ASN A 26 -14.76 4.95 6.03
N LEU A 27 -14.71 3.90 6.85
CA LEU A 27 -13.60 2.95 6.86
C LEU A 27 -13.39 2.28 5.50
N GLY A 28 -14.47 1.91 4.80
CA GLY A 28 -14.39 1.29 3.47
C GLY A 28 -13.62 2.17 2.47
N THR A 29 -13.95 3.45 2.40
CA THR A 29 -13.24 4.43 1.54
C THR A 29 -11.75 4.54 1.92
N ALA A 30 -11.42 4.61 3.20
CA ALA A 30 -10.03 4.67 3.67
C ALA A 30 -9.24 3.40 3.30
N LEU A 31 -9.87 2.23 3.42
CA LEU A 31 -9.27 0.96 3.03
C LEU A 31 -9.09 0.86 1.51
N THR A 32 -9.99 1.44 0.70
CA THR A 32 -9.82 1.51 -0.77
C THR A 32 -8.56 2.30 -1.17
N PHE A 33 -8.27 3.42 -0.52
CA PHE A 33 -7.02 4.13 -0.77
C PHE A 33 -5.79 3.30 -0.40
N GLY A 34 -5.86 2.58 0.73
CA GLY A 34 -4.79 1.66 1.14
C GLY A 34 -4.58 0.52 0.13
N THR A 35 -5.65 -0.10 -0.38
CA THR A 35 -5.54 -1.17 -1.38
C THR A 35 -5.00 -0.67 -2.71
N MET A 36 -5.35 0.55 -3.13
CA MET A 36 -4.76 1.18 -4.32
C MET A 36 -3.24 1.34 -4.16
N ALA A 37 -2.78 1.87 -3.02
CA ALA A 37 -1.35 2.04 -2.75
C ALA A 37 -0.60 0.70 -2.62
N PHE A 38 -1.19 -0.28 -1.92
CA PHE A 38 -0.67 -1.65 -1.85
C PHE A 38 -0.47 -2.22 -3.26
N THR A 39 -1.47 -2.10 -4.13
CA THR A 39 -1.43 -2.66 -5.48
C THR A 39 -0.36 -1.98 -6.33
N ALA A 40 -0.25 -0.65 -6.27
CA ALA A 40 0.79 0.09 -6.97
C ALA A 40 2.20 -0.36 -6.56
N VAL A 41 2.41 -0.55 -5.26
CA VAL A 41 3.70 -1.00 -4.71
C VAL A 41 3.98 -2.47 -5.04
N LEU A 42 2.97 -3.34 -5.01
CA LEU A 42 3.11 -4.73 -5.45
C LEU A 42 3.59 -4.79 -6.91
N VAL A 43 2.96 -4.00 -7.79
CA VAL A 43 3.35 -3.91 -9.20
C VAL A 43 4.77 -3.36 -9.33
N ALA A 44 5.15 -2.35 -8.54
CA ALA A 44 6.51 -1.82 -8.54
C ALA A 44 7.54 -2.89 -8.12
N ILE A 45 7.25 -3.68 -7.09
CA ILE A 45 8.11 -4.80 -6.68
C ILE A 45 8.22 -5.81 -7.84
N MET A 46 7.11 -6.22 -8.44
CA MET A 46 7.13 -7.16 -9.58
C MET A 46 7.96 -6.65 -10.78
N LEU A 47 7.94 -5.35 -11.04
CA LEU A 47 8.63 -4.76 -12.20
C LEU A 47 10.12 -4.51 -11.95
N PHE A 48 10.51 -4.11 -10.74
CA PHE A 48 11.86 -3.58 -10.48
C PHE A 48 12.73 -4.53 -9.65
N ARG A 49 12.13 -5.40 -8.84
CA ARG A 49 12.88 -6.27 -7.92
C ARG A 49 13.84 -7.23 -8.62
N ASP A 50 13.41 -7.85 -9.72
CA ASP A 50 14.23 -8.81 -10.49
C ASP A 50 15.18 -8.12 -11.48
N ARG A 51 14.98 -6.83 -11.78
CA ARG A 51 15.91 -6.05 -12.62
C ARG A 51 17.19 -5.67 -11.87
N ASP A 52 17.16 -5.73 -10.54
CA ASP A 52 18.22 -5.26 -9.64
C ASP A 52 18.95 -6.43 -8.92
N ALA A 53 18.67 -7.69 -9.28
CA ALA A 53 19.24 -8.90 -8.70
C ALA A 53 20.18 -9.64 -9.68
#